data_AF-A0A8H9GB72-F1
#
_entry.id   AF-A0A8H9GB72-F1
#
_cell.length_a   1.000
_cell.length_b   1.000
_cell.length_c   1.000
_cell.angle_alpha   90.00
_cell.angle_beta   90.00
_cell.angle_gamma   90.00
#
_symmetry.space_group_name_H-M   'P 1'
#
loop_
_entity.id
_entity.type
_entity.pdbx_description
1 polymer ?
#
loop_
_entity_poly.entity_id
_entity_poly.type
_entity_poly.pdbx_seq_one_letter_code
_entity_poly.pdbx_strand_id
1 'polypeptide(L)'
;MPFPIRRTVLVTTTTAALVAGSVLTGSLSASAHPGHDHGHHDGHLTPRTSFTMAADGSSGATQGGEGIPNIDSVKKTIATYYGDPGTGIADKVDSPYIREMRSIMTKQTKELRGEYRRAVAKHEKPAIVLDADDTTLWTYDMEVADMHFVFSPTEQDVWVQDQRFPAVPAMVSYVNTAKAMGFTIFGLTGRNDDQKAATIANLEKVGYQGFTSDHYFTKWTGKGASQQPSYVQCAAASCTTVEYKALTRKHIEQDLGYTIVDNLGDQWSDLQGGYAEEQVKLPNPTYFLPSTDLPGLSEPRLAPRTHFRMAADGSSGATQGGEGIPNIDSVKKTIATYYGDPGTGIADKADSPYIREMRSIVRKQVPIVATQCAVASRHHRNPAIVLDADDTTLWTYDMEVADMHFVFDPTLQDEWVQDERFPATPSMTSLVSVAERSGCTIIGLTGRNEAQQTATIENLQKVGYPQFAAEQDGNRTYYTKWTGTGASQQPSYISCATAKCTTIEYKSQTRAHIESRAGGHYDVVANFGDQYSDLIGGSADRSVKLPNPTYYLP
;
A
#
# COMPACT_ATOMS: atom_id res chain seq x y z
N MET A 1 55.18 -38.19 -40.70
CA MET A 1 56.10 -38.06 -41.85
C MET A 1 55.65 -36.88 -42.72
N PRO A 2 56.55 -36.10 -43.31
CA PRO A 2 56.80 -34.70 -42.88
C PRO A 2 56.40 -33.56 -43.86
N PHE A 3 56.31 -32.35 -43.29
CA PHE A 3 56.59 -30.96 -43.76
C PHE A 3 57.43 -30.78 -45.06
N PRO A 4 57.36 -29.65 -45.82
CA PRO A 4 57.82 -28.29 -45.38
C PRO A 4 57.02 -27.06 -45.90
N ILE A 5 56.86 -25.97 -45.14
CA ILE A 5 57.76 -24.82 -44.83
C ILE A 5 57.97 -23.82 -45.99
N ARG A 6 57.54 -22.56 -45.77
CA ARG A 6 58.42 -21.37 -45.93
C ARG A 6 58.04 -20.26 -44.93
N ARG A 7 59.01 -19.96 -44.05
CA ARG A 7 59.12 -18.82 -43.14
C ARG A 7 59.93 -17.71 -43.83
N THR A 8 59.66 -16.44 -43.53
CA THR A 8 60.67 -15.44 -43.04
C THR A 8 59.93 -14.19 -42.52
N VAL A 9 59.88 -13.95 -41.20
CA VAL A 9 60.72 -13.04 -40.35
C VAL A 9 60.16 -11.59 -40.31
N LEU A 10 59.45 -11.13 -39.25
CA LEU A 10 59.86 -10.59 -37.93
C LEU A 10 60.75 -9.31 -38.05
N VAL A 11 60.45 -8.17 -37.40
CA VAL A 11 60.65 -7.93 -35.95
C VAL A 11 60.04 -6.56 -35.51
N THR A 12 59.22 -6.60 -34.45
CA THR A 12 58.98 -5.67 -33.29
C THR A 12 58.63 -4.18 -33.50
N THR A 13 57.69 -3.59 -32.74
CA THR A 13 57.72 -3.43 -31.27
C THR A 13 56.34 -3.43 -30.57
N THR A 14 56.22 -4.29 -29.54
CA THR A 14 55.71 -4.08 -28.15
C THR A 14 54.59 -3.04 -27.89
N THR A 15 53.50 -3.30 -27.15
CA THR A 15 53.11 -4.42 -26.27
C THR A 15 51.60 -4.42 -25.99
N ALA A 16 51.03 -5.63 -25.97
CA ALA A 16 49.82 -6.15 -25.28
C ALA A 16 49.18 -5.29 -24.16
N ALA A 17 47.86 -5.32 -23.94
CA ALA A 17 47.13 -6.56 -23.59
C ALA A 17 45.64 -6.63 -23.96
N LEU A 18 45.28 -7.79 -24.53
CA LEU A 18 44.02 -8.55 -24.51
C LEU A 18 43.69 -9.02 -23.05
N VAL A 19 42.53 -9.51 -22.61
CA VAL A 19 41.18 -9.82 -23.13
C VAL A 19 40.30 -10.28 -21.94
N ALA A 20 38.99 -10.04 -22.06
CA ALA A 20 37.80 -10.73 -21.53
C ALA A 20 37.67 -11.20 -20.06
N GLY A 21 36.46 -10.99 -19.52
CA GLY A 21 35.90 -11.76 -18.42
C GLY A 21 34.61 -11.18 -17.83
N SER A 22 33.47 -11.71 -18.29
CA SER A 22 32.16 -11.92 -17.64
C SER A 22 31.77 -11.25 -16.29
N VAL A 23 30.56 -10.64 -16.30
CA VAL A 23 29.42 -10.82 -15.35
C VAL A 23 29.53 -10.40 -13.85
N LEU A 24 28.49 -9.67 -13.40
CA LEU A 24 27.93 -9.47 -12.05
C LEU A 24 28.47 -8.37 -11.09
N THR A 25 27.49 -7.59 -10.59
CA THR A 25 27.37 -6.87 -9.30
C THR A 25 28.22 -5.63 -9.01
N GLY A 26 27.57 -4.62 -8.42
CA GLY A 26 28.25 -3.53 -7.73
C GLY A 26 27.39 -2.30 -7.51
N SER A 27 26.35 -2.41 -6.69
CA SER A 27 25.77 -1.27 -5.96
C SER A 27 26.90 -0.51 -5.26
N LEU A 28 27.11 0.76 -5.62
CA LEU A 28 28.13 1.60 -5.00
C LEU A 28 27.64 2.07 -3.64
N SER A 29 28.10 1.39 -2.60
CA SER A 29 28.08 1.86 -1.22
C SER A 29 28.94 3.12 -1.11
N ALA A 30 28.34 4.25 -0.75
CA ALA A 30 29.06 5.47 -0.42
C ALA A 30 29.97 5.20 0.80
N SER A 31 31.26 5.47 0.64
CA SER A 31 32.29 5.25 1.66
C SER A 31 32.39 6.46 2.58
N ALA A 32 32.09 6.28 3.87
CA ALA A 32 32.29 7.28 4.91
C ALA A 32 33.78 7.46 5.25
N HIS A 33 34.21 8.70 5.48
CA HIS A 33 35.55 9.07 5.97
C HIS A 33 35.72 8.76 7.47
N PRO A 34 36.95 8.53 7.97
CA PRO A 34 37.17 7.94 9.27
C PRO A 34 37.16 8.97 10.40
N GLY A 35 36.18 8.86 11.30
CA GLY A 35 36.16 9.54 12.59
C GLY A 35 35.55 8.61 13.63
N HIS A 36 36.40 8.07 14.52
CA HIS A 36 36.10 7.23 15.69
C HIS A 36 34.76 6.47 15.68
N ASP A 37 34.82 5.27 15.11
CA ASP A 37 33.75 4.29 15.01
C ASP A 37 33.49 3.60 16.37
N HIS A 38 32.47 4.05 17.09
CA HIS A 38 31.74 3.19 18.01
C HIS A 38 30.65 2.48 17.20
N GLY A 39 31.05 1.41 16.53
CA GLY A 39 30.18 0.61 15.67
C GLY A 39 29.02 -0.01 16.46
N HIS A 40 27.84 0.58 16.36
CA HIS A 40 26.57 -0.06 16.68
C HIS A 40 25.80 -0.31 15.39
N HIS A 41 25.55 -1.59 15.12
CA HIS A 41 25.00 -2.09 13.86
C HIS A 41 23.52 -1.70 13.68
N ASP A 42 23.23 -0.89 12.65
CA ASP A 42 21.88 -0.67 12.08
C ASP A 42 21.25 -1.94 11.46
N GLY A 43 21.93 -3.11 11.55
CA GLY A 43 21.57 -4.36 10.88
C GLY A 43 20.22 -5.00 11.27
N HIS A 44 19.45 -4.35 12.17
CA HIS A 44 18.11 -4.77 12.59
C HIS A 44 17.00 -3.76 12.27
N LEU A 45 17.30 -2.60 11.67
CA LEU A 45 16.32 -1.57 11.29
C LEU A 45 15.81 -1.78 9.85
N THR A 46 15.26 -2.96 9.57
CA THR A 46 14.69 -3.28 8.27
C THR A 46 13.17 -3.47 8.36
N PRO A 47 12.38 -2.88 7.45
CA PRO A 47 10.95 -3.14 7.34
C PRO A 47 10.64 -4.63 7.22
N ARG A 48 9.55 -5.07 7.86
CA ARG A 48 9.01 -6.42 7.63
C ARG A 48 8.62 -6.57 6.16
N THR A 49 8.90 -7.74 5.58
CA THR A 49 8.56 -8.03 4.17
C THR A 49 7.57 -9.18 3.98
N SER A 50 7.10 -9.81 5.05
CA SER A 50 6.22 -10.98 5.01
C SER A 50 5.02 -10.75 5.91
N PHE A 51 3.82 -10.89 5.38
CA PHE A 51 2.58 -10.53 6.06
C PHE A 51 1.56 -11.65 5.99
N THR A 52 0.81 -11.84 7.06
CA THR A 52 -0.39 -12.68 7.09
C THR A 52 -1.59 -11.79 7.41
N MET A 53 -2.50 -11.65 6.45
CA MET A 53 -3.62 -10.72 6.52
C MET A 53 -4.87 -11.33 5.87
N ALA A 54 -5.96 -11.39 6.61
CA ALA A 54 -7.27 -11.74 6.11
C ALA A 54 -7.91 -10.55 5.37
N ALA A 55 -8.69 -10.82 4.32
CA ALA A 55 -9.34 -9.78 3.52
C ALA A 55 -10.45 -9.02 4.28
N ASP A 56 -10.96 -9.59 5.37
CA ASP A 56 -12.05 -9.01 6.17
C ASP A 56 -11.59 -8.00 7.23
N GLY A 57 -10.28 -7.75 7.34
CA GLY A 57 -9.69 -6.83 8.31
C GLY A 57 -9.43 -7.44 9.71
N SER A 58 -9.92 -8.65 9.99
CA SER A 58 -9.84 -9.28 11.32
C SER A 58 -8.41 -9.47 11.83
N SER A 59 -7.43 -9.50 10.93
CA SER A 59 -6.02 -9.61 11.27
C SER A 59 -5.52 -8.45 12.14
N GLY A 60 -6.11 -7.25 12.05
CA GLY A 60 -5.73 -6.10 12.89
C GLY A 60 -5.96 -6.33 14.39
N ALA A 61 -6.82 -7.28 14.76
CA ALA A 61 -7.06 -7.63 16.15
C ALA A 61 -5.91 -8.46 16.78
N THR A 62 -5.06 -9.06 15.96
CA THR A 62 -4.05 -10.05 16.42
C THR A 62 -2.63 -9.75 15.91
N GLN A 63 -2.49 -9.17 14.73
CA GLN A 63 -1.21 -8.69 14.23
C GLN A 63 -0.84 -7.39 14.95
N GLY A 64 0.41 -7.29 15.41
CA GLY A 64 0.97 -5.99 15.79
C GLY A 64 1.14 -5.09 14.56
N GLY A 65 1.39 -3.79 14.75
CA GLY A 65 1.41 -2.82 13.64
C GLY A 65 2.43 -3.16 12.55
N GLU A 66 3.62 -3.65 12.94
CA GLU A 66 4.65 -4.14 11.99
C GLU A 66 4.22 -5.39 11.21
N GLY A 67 3.17 -6.10 11.66
CA GLY A 67 2.57 -7.24 10.99
C GLY A 67 1.49 -6.87 9.97
N ILE A 68 1.15 -5.59 9.86
CA ILE A 68 0.18 -5.06 8.89
C ILE A 68 0.96 -4.43 7.73
N PRO A 69 0.65 -4.75 6.46
CA PRO A 69 1.27 -4.08 5.32
C PRO A 69 1.07 -2.57 5.41
N ASN A 70 2.14 -1.80 5.27
CA ASN A 70 2.04 -0.35 5.26
C ASN A 70 1.32 0.14 3.99
N ILE A 71 0.33 1.03 4.15
CA ILE A 71 -0.56 1.44 3.07
C ILE A 71 0.19 2.10 1.88
N ASP A 72 1.20 2.93 2.13
CA ASP A 72 1.96 3.60 1.06
C ASP A 72 2.86 2.62 0.31
N SER A 73 3.45 1.67 1.03
CA SER A 73 4.19 0.56 0.41
C SER A 73 3.28 -0.28 -0.51
N VAL A 74 2.03 -0.50 -0.11
CA VAL A 74 1.03 -1.20 -0.93
C VAL A 74 0.70 -0.38 -2.17
N LYS A 75 0.37 0.91 -2.03
CA LYS A 75 0.09 1.81 -3.17
C LYS A 75 1.24 1.83 -4.17
N LYS A 76 2.49 1.92 -3.69
CA LYS A 76 3.69 1.91 -4.55
C LYS A 76 3.92 0.56 -5.23
N THR A 77 3.61 -0.55 -4.55
CA THR A 77 3.66 -1.90 -5.12
C THR A 77 2.62 -2.05 -6.24
N ILE A 78 1.41 -1.55 -6.03
CA ILE A 78 0.33 -1.50 -7.03
C ILE A 78 0.77 -0.65 -8.24
N ALA A 79 1.27 0.56 -8.03
CA ALA A 79 1.76 1.41 -9.11
C ALA A 79 2.82 0.71 -9.97
N THR A 80 3.81 0.06 -9.32
CA THR A 80 4.84 -0.72 -10.02
C THR A 80 4.26 -1.87 -10.84
N TYR A 81 3.24 -2.57 -10.32
CA TYR A 81 2.57 -3.67 -10.99
C TYR A 81 1.80 -3.24 -12.25
N TYR A 82 1.19 -2.06 -12.21
CA TYR A 82 0.48 -1.47 -13.36
C TYR A 82 1.39 -0.65 -14.28
N GLY A 83 2.66 -0.44 -13.93
CA GLY A 83 3.59 0.40 -14.68
C GLY A 83 3.32 1.90 -14.55
N ASP A 84 2.59 2.32 -13.51
CA ASP A 84 2.34 3.73 -13.21
C ASP A 84 3.60 4.37 -12.58
N PRO A 85 4.17 5.43 -13.18
CA PRO A 85 5.32 6.15 -12.62
C PRO A 85 4.98 7.03 -11.40
N GLY A 86 3.76 6.94 -10.85
CA GLY A 86 3.26 7.75 -9.72
C GLY A 86 2.36 8.90 -10.16
N THR A 87 1.75 8.77 -11.33
CA THR A 87 0.81 9.74 -11.92
C THR A 87 -0.66 9.34 -11.73
N GLY A 88 -0.91 8.12 -11.26
CA GLY A 88 -2.24 7.52 -11.23
C GLY A 88 -2.70 6.93 -12.55
N ILE A 89 -1.84 6.92 -13.58
CA ILE A 89 -2.16 6.42 -14.91
C ILE A 89 -1.30 5.21 -15.22
N ALA A 90 -1.94 4.07 -15.51
CA ALA A 90 -1.22 2.84 -15.82
C ALA A 90 -0.57 2.86 -17.20
N ASP A 91 0.56 2.14 -17.35
CA ASP A 91 1.16 1.86 -18.65
C ASP A 91 0.18 1.04 -19.50
N LYS A 92 -0.15 1.51 -20.70
CA LYS A 92 -1.14 0.88 -21.60
C LYS A 92 -0.52 -0.10 -22.60
N VAL A 93 0.79 -0.30 -22.58
CA VAL A 93 1.57 -1.06 -23.56
C VAL A 93 2.25 -2.28 -22.92
N ASP A 94 3.03 -2.08 -21.86
CA ASP A 94 3.80 -3.14 -21.20
C ASP A 94 4.01 -2.88 -19.70
N SER A 95 3.35 -3.69 -18.88
CA SER A 95 3.51 -3.72 -17.43
C SER A 95 3.40 -5.16 -16.92
N PRO A 96 3.83 -5.45 -15.67
CA PRO A 96 3.56 -6.73 -15.03
C PRO A 96 2.08 -7.15 -15.15
N TYR A 97 1.13 -6.25 -14.89
CA TYR A 97 -0.31 -6.47 -15.08
C TYR A 97 -0.66 -6.90 -16.51
N ILE A 98 -0.23 -6.14 -17.52
CA ILE A 98 -0.52 -6.45 -18.93
C ILE A 98 0.02 -7.83 -19.32
N ARG A 99 1.24 -8.17 -18.87
CA ARG A 99 1.86 -9.48 -19.16
C ARG A 99 1.11 -10.61 -18.47
N GLU A 100 0.68 -10.42 -17.23
CA GLU A 100 -0.15 -11.39 -16.50
C GLU A 100 -1.50 -11.59 -17.19
N MET A 101 -2.21 -10.51 -17.54
CA MET A 101 -3.47 -10.57 -18.28
C MET A 101 -3.33 -11.28 -19.62
N ARG A 102 -2.29 -10.97 -20.42
CA ARG A 102 -2.00 -11.67 -21.67
C ARG A 102 -1.78 -13.17 -21.45
N SER A 103 -1.07 -13.55 -20.39
CA SER A 103 -0.82 -14.95 -20.04
C SER A 103 -2.12 -15.70 -19.73
N ILE A 104 -2.96 -15.14 -18.85
CA ILE A 104 -4.25 -15.73 -18.46
C ILE A 104 -5.16 -15.85 -19.69
N MET A 105 -5.33 -14.79 -20.47
CA MET A 105 -6.21 -14.79 -21.65
C MET A 105 -5.69 -15.68 -22.78
N THR A 106 -4.37 -15.82 -22.95
CA THR A 106 -3.79 -16.76 -23.92
C THR A 106 -4.12 -18.20 -23.55
N LYS A 107 -4.03 -18.54 -22.25
CA LYS A 107 -4.41 -19.86 -21.74
C LYS A 107 -5.89 -20.11 -22.04
N GLN A 108 -6.78 -19.21 -21.61
CA GLN A 108 -8.23 -19.39 -21.77
C GLN A 108 -8.66 -19.46 -23.24
N THR A 109 -8.10 -18.60 -24.10
CA THR A 109 -8.41 -18.63 -25.55
C THR A 109 -8.07 -19.97 -26.20
N LYS A 110 -7.04 -20.68 -25.70
CA LYS A 110 -6.63 -22.00 -26.23
C LYS A 110 -7.65 -23.09 -25.89
N GLU A 111 -8.38 -22.93 -24.78
CA GLU A 111 -9.30 -23.93 -24.23
C GLU A 111 -10.70 -23.84 -24.89
N LEU A 112 -11.11 -22.63 -25.31
CA LEU A 112 -12.41 -22.32 -25.95
C LEU A 112 -12.87 -23.31 -27.03
N ARG A 113 -12.00 -23.67 -27.99
CA ARG A 113 -12.39 -24.58 -29.08
C ARG A 113 -12.70 -25.99 -28.57
N GLY A 114 -12.00 -26.41 -27.53
CA GLY A 114 -12.26 -27.68 -26.86
C GLY A 114 -13.60 -27.65 -26.15
N GLU A 115 -13.85 -26.61 -25.36
CA GLU A 115 -15.09 -26.43 -24.60
C GLU A 115 -16.31 -26.32 -25.48
N TYR A 116 -16.25 -25.47 -26.51
CA TYR A 116 -17.35 -25.29 -27.45
C TYR A 116 -17.79 -26.62 -28.08
N ARG A 117 -16.81 -27.42 -28.54
CA ARG A 117 -17.11 -28.74 -29.13
C ARG A 117 -17.72 -29.69 -28.10
N ARG A 118 -17.27 -29.66 -26.84
CA ARG A 118 -17.85 -30.49 -25.77
C ARG A 118 -19.30 -30.09 -25.49
N ALA A 119 -19.57 -28.80 -25.34
CA ALA A 119 -20.92 -28.30 -25.10
C ALA A 119 -21.88 -28.66 -26.24
N VAL A 120 -21.48 -28.39 -27.49
CA VAL A 120 -22.30 -28.74 -28.66
C VAL A 120 -22.53 -30.25 -28.77
N ALA A 121 -21.53 -31.08 -28.46
CA ALA A 121 -21.69 -32.55 -28.47
C ALA A 121 -22.69 -33.07 -27.42
N LYS A 122 -22.91 -32.30 -26.34
CA LYS A 122 -23.94 -32.57 -25.32
C LYS A 122 -25.28 -31.90 -25.62
N HIS A 123 -25.43 -31.24 -26.78
CA HIS A 123 -26.59 -30.43 -27.14
C HIS A 123 -26.84 -29.22 -26.21
N GLU A 124 -25.78 -28.70 -25.60
CA GLU A 124 -25.82 -27.51 -24.73
C GLU A 124 -25.72 -26.21 -25.55
N LYS A 125 -26.13 -25.07 -24.96
CA LYS A 125 -25.94 -23.72 -25.51
C LYS A 125 -24.78 -23.03 -24.79
N PRO A 126 -23.55 -23.08 -25.30
CA PRO A 126 -22.39 -22.57 -24.58
C PRO A 126 -22.43 -21.06 -24.44
N ALA A 127 -22.15 -20.58 -23.24
CA ALA A 127 -22.12 -19.17 -22.87
C ALA A 127 -20.89 -18.82 -22.03
N ILE A 128 -20.52 -17.54 -22.03
CA ILE A 128 -19.48 -16.96 -21.19
C ILE A 128 -20.11 -15.79 -20.42
N VAL A 129 -19.85 -15.73 -19.12
CA VAL A 129 -20.26 -14.62 -18.25
C VAL A 129 -19.03 -13.80 -17.89
N LEU A 130 -19.11 -12.49 -18.09
CA LEU A 130 -18.04 -11.55 -17.78
C LEU A 130 -18.56 -10.45 -16.86
N ASP A 131 -17.79 -10.14 -15.82
CA ASP A 131 -17.94 -8.87 -15.11
C ASP A 131 -17.50 -7.65 -15.97
N ALA A 132 -17.87 -6.45 -15.53
CA ALA A 132 -17.50 -5.20 -16.16
C ALA A 132 -16.15 -4.64 -15.64
N ASP A 133 -16.12 -4.19 -14.40
CA ASP A 133 -15.06 -3.36 -13.83
C ASP A 133 -13.81 -4.21 -13.58
N ASP A 134 -12.66 -3.78 -14.10
CA ASP A 134 -11.37 -4.51 -14.12
C ASP A 134 -11.39 -5.93 -14.71
N THR A 135 -12.52 -6.33 -15.30
CA THR A 135 -12.69 -7.56 -16.06
C THR A 135 -12.76 -7.30 -17.57
N THR A 136 -13.62 -6.37 -17.99
CA THR A 136 -13.72 -5.94 -19.41
C THR A 136 -13.39 -4.45 -19.59
N LEU A 137 -13.74 -3.60 -18.64
CA LEU A 137 -13.43 -2.18 -18.61
C LEU A 137 -12.42 -1.89 -17.50
N TRP A 138 -11.26 -1.35 -17.84
CA TRP A 138 -10.14 -1.18 -16.91
C TRP A 138 -10.27 0.14 -16.15
N THR A 139 -10.44 0.06 -14.82
CA THR A 139 -10.82 1.21 -13.97
C THR A 139 -9.64 1.86 -13.25
N TYR A 140 -8.44 1.29 -13.33
CA TYR A 140 -7.25 1.78 -12.61
C TYR A 140 -7.04 3.30 -12.64
N ASP A 141 -7.15 3.93 -13.81
CA ASP A 141 -6.91 5.37 -13.94
C ASP A 141 -7.93 6.19 -13.14
N MET A 142 -9.19 5.75 -13.10
CA MET A 142 -10.22 6.35 -12.25
C MET A 142 -9.90 6.13 -10.77
N GLU A 143 -9.60 4.87 -10.41
CA GLU A 143 -9.33 4.46 -9.02
C GLU A 143 -8.14 5.23 -8.43
N VAL A 144 -7.10 5.50 -9.21
CA VAL A 144 -5.85 6.09 -8.70
C VAL A 144 -5.71 7.59 -9.01
N ALA A 145 -5.98 8.04 -10.23
CA ALA A 145 -5.80 9.43 -10.61
C ALA A 145 -6.92 10.34 -10.09
N ASP A 146 -8.17 9.87 -10.12
CA ASP A 146 -9.33 10.71 -9.78
C ASP A 146 -9.86 10.42 -8.37
N MET A 147 -9.81 9.16 -7.94
CA MET A 147 -10.31 8.75 -6.61
C MET A 147 -9.20 8.58 -5.57
N HIS A 148 -7.93 8.44 -5.97
CA HIS A 148 -6.81 8.22 -5.05
C HIS A 148 -6.99 7.04 -4.08
N PHE A 149 -7.57 5.94 -4.58
CA PHE A 149 -8.03 4.76 -3.85
C PHE A 149 -9.21 5.04 -2.88
N VAL A 150 -9.88 6.18 -2.95
CA VAL A 150 -11.02 6.54 -2.10
C VAL A 150 -12.29 6.53 -2.95
N PHE A 151 -13.05 5.43 -2.86
CA PHE A 151 -14.21 5.21 -3.71
C PHE A 151 -15.23 6.36 -3.61
N SER A 152 -15.60 6.93 -4.76
CA SER A 152 -16.62 7.96 -4.90
C SER A 152 -17.68 7.50 -5.92
N PRO A 153 -18.92 7.21 -5.50
CA PRO A 153 -19.96 6.80 -6.45
C PRO A 153 -20.30 7.90 -7.46
N THR A 154 -20.14 9.17 -7.08
CA THR A 154 -20.36 10.31 -7.99
C THR A 154 -19.28 10.38 -9.07
N GLU A 155 -18.02 10.23 -8.71
CA GLU A 155 -16.93 10.25 -9.69
C GLU A 155 -16.96 9.01 -10.58
N GLN A 156 -17.33 7.84 -10.02
CA GLN A 156 -17.54 6.64 -10.81
C GLN A 156 -18.60 6.87 -11.88
N ASP A 157 -19.73 7.46 -11.50
CA ASP A 157 -20.82 7.70 -12.45
C ASP A 157 -20.39 8.63 -13.58
N VAL A 158 -19.60 9.66 -13.30
CA VAL A 158 -19.00 10.53 -14.34
C VAL A 158 -18.20 9.69 -15.34
N TRP A 159 -17.32 8.81 -14.89
CA TRP A 159 -16.52 7.95 -15.78
C TRP A 159 -17.36 6.97 -16.60
N VAL A 160 -18.40 6.40 -15.98
CA VAL A 160 -19.31 5.46 -16.62
C VAL A 160 -20.12 6.15 -17.71
N GLN A 161 -20.78 7.26 -17.39
CA GLN A 161 -21.67 7.95 -18.33
C GLN A 161 -20.89 8.57 -19.50
N ASP A 162 -19.67 9.06 -19.24
CA ASP A 162 -18.76 9.59 -20.27
C ASP A 162 -18.00 8.49 -21.04
N GLN A 163 -18.20 7.22 -20.67
CA GLN A 163 -17.59 6.06 -21.34
C GLN A 163 -16.06 6.13 -21.36
N ARG A 164 -15.44 6.53 -20.24
CA ARG A 164 -14.01 6.86 -20.17
C ARG A 164 -13.09 5.64 -20.10
N PHE A 165 -13.62 4.46 -19.78
CA PHE A 165 -12.79 3.31 -19.48
C PHE A 165 -12.17 2.69 -20.73
N PRO A 166 -10.85 2.44 -20.74
CA PRO A 166 -10.23 1.59 -21.75
C PRO A 166 -10.61 0.12 -21.55
N ALA A 167 -10.38 -0.71 -22.56
CA ALA A 167 -10.53 -2.15 -22.43
C ALA A 167 -9.44 -2.75 -21.52
N VAL A 168 -9.80 -3.78 -20.76
CA VAL A 168 -8.83 -4.63 -20.06
C VAL A 168 -7.91 -5.33 -21.09
N PRO A 169 -6.58 -5.34 -20.87
CA PRO A 169 -5.63 -5.94 -21.80
C PRO A 169 -5.97 -7.39 -22.19
N ALA A 170 -5.87 -7.69 -23.49
CA ALA A 170 -6.16 -9.00 -24.10
C ALA A 170 -7.62 -9.49 -24.06
N MET A 171 -8.50 -8.86 -23.27
CA MET A 171 -9.87 -9.35 -23.07
C MET A 171 -10.77 -9.18 -24.32
N VAL A 172 -10.63 -8.07 -25.07
CA VAL A 172 -11.36 -7.86 -26.34
C VAL A 172 -11.12 -9.02 -27.32
N SER A 173 -9.87 -9.47 -27.46
CA SER A 173 -9.53 -10.56 -28.37
C SER A 173 -10.15 -11.88 -27.92
N TYR A 174 -10.15 -12.17 -26.61
CA TYR A 174 -10.75 -13.37 -26.06
C TYR A 174 -12.27 -13.38 -26.30
N VAL A 175 -12.98 -12.32 -25.92
CA VAL A 175 -14.45 -12.22 -26.08
C VAL A 175 -14.86 -12.30 -27.54
N ASN A 176 -14.20 -11.56 -28.43
CA ASN A 176 -14.53 -11.57 -29.86
C ASN A 176 -14.23 -12.94 -30.50
N THR A 177 -13.18 -13.63 -30.06
CA THR A 177 -12.87 -14.99 -30.50
C THR A 177 -13.96 -15.97 -30.05
N ALA A 178 -14.36 -15.92 -28.78
CA ALA A 178 -15.44 -16.76 -28.26
C ALA A 178 -16.76 -16.50 -29.00
N LYS A 179 -17.11 -15.23 -29.21
CA LYS A 179 -18.30 -14.85 -29.97
C LYS A 179 -18.27 -15.39 -31.39
N ALA A 180 -17.14 -15.29 -32.08
CA ALA A 180 -16.96 -15.83 -33.43
C ALA A 180 -17.03 -17.36 -33.49
N MET A 181 -16.67 -18.07 -32.41
CA MET A 181 -16.83 -19.52 -32.32
C MET A 181 -18.29 -19.96 -32.10
N GLY A 182 -19.15 -19.05 -31.61
CA GLY A 182 -20.57 -19.31 -31.38
C GLY A 182 -21.01 -19.26 -29.92
N PHE A 183 -20.13 -18.88 -28.99
CA PHE A 183 -20.53 -18.65 -27.60
C PHE A 183 -21.51 -17.48 -27.50
N THR A 184 -22.47 -17.60 -26.59
CA THR A 184 -23.29 -16.46 -26.16
C THR A 184 -22.56 -15.70 -25.07
N ILE A 185 -22.46 -14.37 -25.22
CA ILE A 185 -21.72 -13.52 -24.29
C ILE A 185 -22.73 -12.83 -23.37
N PHE A 186 -22.53 -12.97 -22.06
CA PHE A 186 -23.29 -12.29 -21.03
C PHE A 186 -22.40 -11.32 -20.25
N GLY A 187 -22.93 -10.12 -19.98
CA GLY A 187 -22.37 -9.21 -18.99
C GLY A 187 -23.11 -9.35 -17.67
N LEU A 188 -22.39 -9.35 -16.54
CA LEU A 188 -22.97 -9.42 -15.20
C LEU A 188 -22.17 -8.54 -14.23
N THR A 189 -22.68 -7.33 -13.98
CA THR A 189 -21.95 -6.29 -13.22
C THR A 189 -22.71 -5.80 -12.00
N GLY A 190 -21.97 -5.37 -10.98
CA GLY A 190 -22.51 -4.67 -9.83
C GLY A 190 -22.97 -3.23 -10.11
N ARG A 191 -22.65 -2.67 -11.29
CA ARG A 191 -23.12 -1.34 -11.72
C ARG A 191 -24.64 -1.26 -11.71
N ASN A 192 -25.15 -0.07 -11.43
CA ASN A 192 -26.59 0.18 -11.35
C ASN A 192 -27.25 0.15 -12.73
N ASP A 193 -28.56 -0.09 -12.77
CA ASP A 193 -29.30 -0.21 -14.02
C ASP A 193 -29.29 1.05 -14.90
N ASP A 194 -29.22 2.24 -14.28
CA ASP A 194 -29.06 3.53 -14.97
C ASP A 194 -27.68 3.70 -15.64
N GLN A 195 -26.72 2.84 -15.31
CA GLN A 195 -25.40 2.80 -15.92
C GLN A 195 -25.29 1.80 -17.09
N LYS A 196 -26.33 0.98 -17.33
CA LYS A 196 -26.31 -0.12 -18.30
C LYS A 196 -26.02 0.36 -19.72
N ALA A 197 -26.74 1.37 -20.20
CA ALA A 197 -26.63 1.84 -21.57
C ALA A 197 -25.24 2.41 -21.86
N ALA A 198 -24.71 3.25 -20.96
CA ALA A 198 -23.38 3.82 -21.08
C ALA A 198 -22.28 2.74 -21.01
N THR A 199 -22.45 1.74 -20.14
CA THR A 199 -21.50 0.62 -20.03
C THR A 199 -21.42 -0.19 -21.33
N ILE A 200 -22.57 -0.54 -21.92
CA ILE A 200 -22.60 -1.26 -23.21
C ILE A 200 -21.98 -0.40 -24.33
N ALA A 201 -22.29 0.90 -24.36
CA ALA A 201 -21.70 1.82 -25.34
C ALA A 201 -20.17 1.95 -25.17
N ASN A 202 -19.67 1.97 -23.94
CA ASN A 202 -18.23 1.95 -23.68
C ASN A 202 -17.59 0.65 -24.17
N LEU A 203 -18.21 -0.51 -23.92
CA LEU A 203 -17.71 -1.81 -24.40
C LEU A 203 -17.64 -1.85 -25.93
N GLU A 204 -18.68 -1.38 -26.61
CA GLU A 204 -18.70 -1.25 -28.07
C GLU A 204 -17.59 -0.30 -28.56
N LYS A 205 -17.47 0.87 -27.95
CA LYS A 205 -16.44 1.89 -28.26
C LYS A 205 -15.02 1.33 -28.18
N VAL A 206 -14.73 0.43 -27.24
CA VAL A 206 -13.40 -0.18 -27.07
C VAL A 206 -13.23 -1.50 -27.82
N GLY A 207 -14.21 -1.89 -28.64
CA GLY A 207 -14.09 -2.95 -29.64
C GLY A 207 -14.66 -4.32 -29.24
N TYR A 208 -15.40 -4.42 -28.13
CA TYR A 208 -16.09 -5.66 -27.79
C TYR A 208 -17.27 -5.93 -28.71
N GLN A 209 -17.46 -7.20 -29.05
CA GLN A 209 -18.59 -7.70 -29.81
C GLN A 209 -19.41 -8.68 -28.97
N GLY A 210 -20.73 -8.63 -29.10
CA GLY A 210 -21.63 -9.64 -28.55
C GLY A 210 -22.35 -9.26 -27.25
N PHE A 211 -22.00 -8.14 -26.62
CA PHE A 211 -22.82 -7.57 -25.53
C PHE A 211 -24.07 -6.91 -26.11
N THR A 212 -25.23 -7.37 -25.68
CA THR A 212 -26.54 -6.80 -26.03
C THR A 212 -27.30 -6.47 -24.75
N SER A 213 -28.26 -5.53 -24.83
CA SER A 213 -29.06 -5.16 -23.66
C SER A 213 -29.75 -6.36 -23.01
N ASP A 214 -30.22 -7.33 -23.79
CA ASP A 214 -30.93 -8.51 -23.28
C ASP A 214 -30.01 -9.51 -22.56
N HIS A 215 -28.71 -9.48 -22.85
CA HIS A 215 -27.70 -10.36 -22.24
C HIS A 215 -26.75 -9.60 -21.29
N TYR A 216 -27.11 -8.39 -20.88
CA TYR A 216 -26.30 -7.58 -19.99
C TYR A 216 -27.08 -7.28 -18.70
N PHE A 217 -26.64 -7.87 -17.59
CA PHE A 217 -27.30 -7.77 -16.29
C PHE A 217 -26.57 -6.77 -15.39
N THR A 218 -27.35 -5.82 -14.87
CA THR A 218 -26.97 -4.76 -13.92
C THR A 218 -27.72 -4.94 -12.61
N LYS A 219 -27.21 -4.35 -11.53
CA LYS A 219 -27.88 -4.38 -10.23
C LYS A 219 -29.01 -3.35 -10.22
N TRP A 220 -30.17 -3.75 -9.69
CA TRP A 220 -31.32 -2.84 -9.58
C TRP A 220 -31.09 -1.81 -8.47
N THR A 221 -31.66 -0.62 -8.64
CA THR A 221 -31.56 0.47 -7.65
C THR A 221 -32.71 0.46 -6.62
N GLY A 222 -33.78 -0.29 -6.89
CA GLY A 222 -35.02 -0.27 -6.12
C GLY A 222 -35.87 0.98 -6.37
N LYS A 223 -35.47 1.86 -7.29
CA LYS A 223 -36.13 3.14 -7.58
C LYS A 223 -36.82 3.09 -8.93
N GLY A 224 -38.04 3.64 -8.99
CA GLY A 224 -38.81 3.72 -10.23
C GLY A 224 -39.03 2.35 -10.87
N ALA A 225 -38.68 2.21 -12.16
CA ALA A 225 -38.78 0.93 -12.88
C ALA A 225 -37.63 -0.05 -12.59
N SER A 226 -36.53 0.40 -11.96
CA SER A 226 -35.38 -0.44 -11.61
C SER A 226 -35.66 -1.22 -10.34
N GLN A 227 -36.42 -2.31 -10.47
CA GLN A 227 -36.85 -3.15 -9.37
C GLN A 227 -36.11 -4.49 -9.37
N GLN A 228 -36.08 -5.16 -8.22
CA GLN A 228 -35.49 -6.50 -8.11
C GLN A 228 -36.17 -7.45 -9.10
N PRO A 229 -35.40 -8.15 -9.94
CA PRO A 229 -35.97 -9.10 -10.88
C PRO A 229 -36.50 -10.34 -10.15
N SER A 230 -37.56 -10.94 -10.68
CA SER A 230 -38.24 -12.09 -10.04
C SER A 230 -37.40 -13.36 -9.92
N TYR A 231 -36.34 -13.49 -10.72
CA TYR A 231 -35.40 -14.62 -10.66
C TYR A 231 -34.36 -14.47 -9.54
N VAL A 232 -34.28 -13.30 -8.90
CA VAL A 232 -33.41 -13.06 -7.74
C VAL A 232 -34.27 -13.01 -6.48
N GLN A 233 -33.95 -13.86 -5.52
CA GLN A 233 -34.51 -13.85 -4.18
C GLN A 233 -33.38 -13.79 -3.15
N CYS A 234 -33.19 -12.62 -2.54
CA CYS A 234 -32.19 -12.40 -1.51
C CYS A 234 -32.58 -13.10 -0.20
N ALA A 235 -31.60 -13.54 0.60
CA ALA A 235 -31.85 -14.11 1.92
C ALA A 235 -32.28 -13.05 2.96
N ALA A 236 -31.85 -11.80 2.75
CA ALA A 236 -32.21 -10.64 3.56
C ALA A 236 -32.97 -9.59 2.74
N ALA A 237 -33.23 -8.42 3.33
CA ALA A 237 -33.91 -7.31 2.65
C ALA A 237 -33.15 -6.76 1.43
N SER A 238 -31.84 -7.01 1.34
CA SER A 238 -30.98 -6.65 0.21
C SER A 238 -30.03 -7.79 -0.11
N CYS A 239 -29.74 -7.99 -1.40
CA CYS A 239 -28.74 -8.96 -1.84
C CYS A 239 -27.32 -8.43 -1.62
N THR A 240 -26.48 -9.31 -1.09
CA THR A 240 -25.02 -9.22 -1.25
C THR A 240 -24.64 -9.30 -2.73
N THR A 241 -23.41 -8.87 -3.06
CA THR A 241 -22.88 -8.99 -4.42
C THR A 241 -22.85 -10.45 -4.89
N VAL A 242 -22.45 -11.38 -4.01
CA VAL A 242 -22.44 -12.82 -4.28
C VAL A 242 -23.84 -13.34 -4.60
N GLU A 243 -24.84 -13.03 -3.77
CA GLU A 243 -26.23 -13.48 -4.00
C GLU A 243 -26.77 -12.99 -5.34
N TYR A 244 -26.60 -11.69 -5.63
CA TYR A 244 -27.06 -11.13 -6.88
C TYR A 244 -26.42 -11.82 -8.09
N LYS A 245 -25.09 -11.95 -8.09
CA LYS A 245 -24.37 -12.52 -9.24
C LYS A 245 -24.66 -14.02 -9.38
N ALA A 246 -24.63 -14.78 -8.28
CA ALA A 246 -24.93 -16.21 -8.31
C ALA A 246 -26.35 -16.53 -8.77
N LEU A 247 -27.36 -15.81 -8.27
CA LEU A 247 -28.75 -16.02 -8.68
C LEU A 247 -29.01 -15.57 -10.12
N THR A 248 -28.26 -14.60 -10.63
CA THR A 248 -28.32 -14.23 -12.05
C THR A 248 -27.67 -15.28 -12.94
N ARG A 249 -26.54 -15.89 -12.54
CA ARG A 249 -25.96 -17.03 -13.27
C ARG A 249 -26.89 -18.25 -13.23
N LYS A 250 -27.53 -18.52 -12.09
CA LYS A 250 -28.59 -19.53 -11.97
C LYS A 250 -29.71 -19.31 -12.99
N HIS A 251 -30.19 -18.06 -13.12
CA HIS A 251 -31.20 -17.70 -14.11
C HIS A 251 -30.73 -17.98 -15.54
N ILE A 252 -29.48 -17.63 -15.88
CA ILE A 252 -28.88 -17.92 -17.19
C ILE A 252 -28.87 -19.42 -17.49
N GLU A 253 -28.49 -20.26 -16.51
CA GLU A 253 -28.45 -21.71 -16.72
C GLU A 253 -29.85 -22.36 -16.74
N GLN A 254 -30.69 -22.03 -15.77
CA GLN A 254 -31.92 -22.78 -15.50
C GLN A 254 -33.13 -22.25 -16.28
N ASP A 255 -33.25 -20.93 -16.40
CA ASP A 255 -34.43 -20.32 -17.02
C ASP A 255 -34.18 -19.99 -18.51
N LEU A 256 -32.97 -19.54 -18.85
CA LEU A 256 -32.59 -19.23 -20.24
C LEU A 256 -32.00 -20.43 -20.98
N GLY A 257 -31.58 -21.48 -20.25
CA GLY A 257 -31.12 -22.75 -20.80
C GLY A 257 -29.74 -22.70 -21.45
N TYR A 258 -28.85 -21.83 -20.96
CA TYR A 258 -27.45 -21.78 -21.37
C TYR A 258 -26.58 -22.66 -20.47
N THR A 259 -25.41 -23.03 -20.96
CA THR A 259 -24.36 -23.64 -20.15
C THR A 259 -23.23 -22.63 -20.03
N ILE A 260 -23.00 -22.11 -18.83
CA ILE A 260 -21.92 -21.14 -18.60
C ILE A 260 -20.61 -21.93 -18.55
N VAL A 261 -19.85 -21.85 -19.63
CA VAL A 261 -18.56 -22.53 -19.76
C VAL A 261 -17.52 -21.79 -18.92
N ASP A 262 -17.37 -20.48 -19.17
CA ASP A 262 -16.43 -19.64 -18.42
C ASP A 262 -17.18 -18.53 -17.70
N ASN A 263 -16.84 -18.31 -16.43
CA ASN A 263 -17.22 -17.15 -15.64
C ASN A 263 -15.96 -16.38 -15.25
N LEU A 264 -15.81 -15.16 -15.74
CA LEU A 264 -14.62 -14.33 -15.54
C LEU A 264 -14.95 -13.11 -14.68
N GLY A 265 -14.10 -12.84 -13.70
CA GLY A 265 -14.23 -11.70 -12.80
C GLY A 265 -12.94 -11.38 -12.07
N ASP A 266 -12.77 -10.12 -11.71
CA ASP A 266 -11.65 -9.61 -10.94
C ASP A 266 -11.88 -9.72 -9.42
N GLN A 267 -13.11 -10.00 -8.99
CA GLN A 267 -13.45 -10.22 -7.58
C GLN A 267 -13.88 -11.66 -7.34
N TRP A 268 -13.63 -12.15 -6.12
CA TRP A 268 -14.14 -13.47 -5.70
C TRP A 268 -15.68 -13.50 -5.70
N SER A 269 -16.32 -12.36 -5.45
CA SER A 269 -17.78 -12.24 -5.50
C SER A 269 -18.38 -12.50 -6.88
N ASP A 270 -17.58 -12.40 -7.94
CA ASP A 270 -18.03 -12.67 -9.30
C ASP A 270 -18.10 -14.16 -9.59
N LEU A 271 -17.31 -14.94 -8.85
CA LEU A 271 -17.04 -16.35 -9.10
C LEU A 271 -17.77 -17.28 -8.14
N GLN A 272 -18.00 -16.84 -6.90
CA GLN A 272 -18.67 -17.61 -5.84
C GLN A 272 -20.16 -17.80 -6.09
N GLY A 273 -20.71 -18.90 -5.56
CA GLY A 273 -22.13 -19.24 -5.62
C GLY A 273 -22.51 -20.17 -6.77
N GLY A 274 -21.52 -20.73 -7.49
CA GLY A 274 -21.72 -21.73 -8.54
C GLY A 274 -22.26 -21.20 -9.87
N TYR A 275 -22.86 -22.11 -10.66
CA TYR A 275 -23.47 -21.89 -11.98
C TYR A 275 -22.49 -21.47 -13.08
N ALA A 276 -21.37 -22.19 -13.16
CA ALA A 276 -20.40 -22.15 -14.25
C ALA A 276 -19.50 -23.39 -14.19
N GLU A 277 -19.04 -23.88 -15.35
CA GLU A 277 -18.10 -25.01 -15.44
C GLU A 277 -16.68 -24.60 -15.01
N GLU A 278 -16.23 -23.41 -15.39
CA GLU A 278 -14.94 -22.83 -15.02
C GLU A 278 -15.07 -21.40 -14.46
N GLN A 279 -14.31 -21.12 -13.40
CA GLN A 279 -14.17 -19.79 -12.81
C GLN A 279 -12.76 -19.25 -13.07
N VAL A 280 -12.66 -18.07 -13.69
CA VAL A 280 -11.39 -17.42 -14.02
C VAL A 280 -11.25 -16.13 -13.23
N LYS A 281 -10.40 -16.18 -12.19
CA LYS A 281 -10.03 -15.00 -11.40
C LYS A 281 -9.01 -14.14 -12.14
N LEU A 282 -9.34 -12.87 -12.32
CA LEU A 282 -8.43 -11.86 -12.84
C LEU A 282 -7.79 -11.08 -11.68
N PRO A 283 -6.55 -10.61 -11.81
CA PRO A 283 -5.85 -9.88 -10.75
C PRO A 283 -6.45 -8.50 -10.52
N ASN A 284 -6.76 -8.17 -9.25
CA ASN A 284 -7.10 -6.81 -8.85
C ASN A 284 -6.70 -6.50 -7.38
N PRO A 285 -5.63 -5.70 -7.16
CA PRO A 285 -5.24 -5.24 -5.83
C PRO A 285 -5.80 -3.84 -5.46
N THR A 286 -6.53 -3.13 -6.33
CA THR A 286 -6.92 -1.72 -6.14
C THR A 286 -8.21 -1.51 -5.35
N TYR A 287 -9.10 -2.50 -5.28
CA TYR A 287 -10.28 -2.50 -4.41
C TYR A 287 -10.74 -3.91 -4.06
N PHE A 288 -11.51 -4.05 -2.97
CA PHE A 288 -12.05 -5.35 -2.54
C PHE A 288 -13.56 -5.30 -2.29
N LEU A 289 -14.28 -6.22 -2.93
CA LEU A 289 -15.70 -6.45 -2.64
C LEU A 289 -15.88 -7.64 -1.67
N PRO A 290 -16.66 -7.48 -0.58
CA PRO A 290 -16.96 -8.58 0.32
C PRO A 290 -17.56 -9.80 -0.40
N SER A 291 -16.93 -10.95 -0.18
CA SER A 291 -17.17 -12.17 -0.94
C SER A 291 -17.40 -13.35 0.02
N THR A 292 -18.37 -13.21 0.93
CA THR A 292 -18.70 -14.27 1.89
C THR A 292 -19.47 -15.39 1.19
N ASP A 293 -19.12 -16.64 1.50
CA ASP A 293 -19.83 -17.82 1.00
C ASP A 293 -21.34 -17.73 1.27
N LEU A 294 -22.14 -18.21 0.31
CA LEU A 294 -23.59 -18.28 0.46
C LEU A 294 -23.98 -19.26 1.59
N PRO A 295 -25.10 -19.04 2.31
CA PRO A 295 -25.54 -19.94 3.37
C PRO A 295 -25.64 -21.40 2.89
N GLY A 296 -24.92 -22.29 3.57
CA GLY A 296 -24.91 -23.73 3.27
C GLY A 296 -24.02 -24.16 2.11
N LEU A 297 -23.29 -23.22 1.48
CA LEU A 297 -22.27 -23.49 0.47
C LEU A 297 -20.90 -23.15 1.06
N SER A 298 -19.88 -23.99 0.81
CA SER A 298 -18.51 -23.72 1.25
C SER A 298 -17.57 -23.79 0.06
N GLU A 299 -16.87 -22.69 -0.21
CA GLU A 299 -16.04 -22.52 -1.41
C GLU A 299 -14.61 -22.10 -1.05
N PRO A 300 -13.87 -22.88 -0.25
CA PRO A 300 -12.56 -22.48 0.28
C PRO A 300 -11.47 -22.29 -0.79
N ARG A 301 -11.75 -22.65 -2.05
CA ARG A 301 -10.87 -22.42 -3.21
C ARG A 301 -11.13 -21.10 -3.93
N LEU A 302 -12.27 -20.46 -3.66
CA LEU A 302 -12.66 -19.15 -4.21
C LEU A 302 -12.52 -18.08 -3.11
N ALA A 303 -11.32 -17.96 -2.57
CA ALA A 303 -11.04 -17.11 -1.43
C ALA A 303 -9.78 -16.25 -1.68
N PRO A 304 -9.73 -15.02 -1.14
CA PRO A 304 -8.54 -14.19 -1.20
C PRO A 304 -7.31 -14.87 -0.62
N ARG A 305 -6.15 -14.59 -1.23
CA ARG A 305 -4.85 -14.92 -0.62
C ARG A 305 -4.72 -14.22 0.73
N THR A 306 -4.07 -14.89 1.68
CA THR A 306 -3.84 -14.35 3.04
C THR A 306 -2.37 -14.18 3.41
N HIS A 307 -1.43 -14.61 2.56
CA HIS A 307 0.01 -14.59 2.84
C HIS A 307 0.75 -13.82 1.75
N PHE A 308 1.40 -12.73 2.12
CA PHE A 308 2.01 -11.78 1.18
C PHE A 308 3.49 -11.62 1.45
N ARG A 309 4.26 -11.40 0.38
CA ARG A 309 5.66 -10.97 0.46
C ARG A 309 5.84 -9.69 -0.34
N MET A 310 6.18 -8.61 0.34
CA MET A 310 6.21 -7.27 -0.23
C MET A 310 7.35 -6.45 0.40
N ALA A 311 8.17 -5.82 -0.43
CA ALA A 311 9.17 -4.85 -0.01
C ALA A 311 8.52 -3.48 0.21
N ALA A 312 9.02 -2.73 1.20
CA ALA A 312 8.49 -1.41 1.53
C ALA A 312 8.71 -0.37 0.41
N ASP A 313 9.69 -0.58 -0.47
CA ASP A 313 10.01 0.32 -1.57
C ASP A 313 9.12 0.17 -2.81
N GLY A 314 8.15 -0.75 -2.79
CA GLY A 314 7.23 -1.03 -3.91
C GLY A 314 7.79 -1.96 -4.99
N SER A 315 9.08 -2.32 -4.95
CA SER A 315 9.75 -3.11 -5.99
C SER A 315 9.13 -4.49 -6.22
N SER A 316 8.39 -5.01 -5.24
CA SER A 316 7.70 -6.30 -5.35
C SER A 316 6.66 -6.33 -6.47
N GLY A 317 6.08 -5.20 -6.86
CA GLY A 317 5.09 -5.13 -7.96
C GLY A 317 5.67 -5.52 -9.32
N ALA A 318 7.00 -5.46 -9.47
CA ALA A 318 7.67 -5.91 -10.70
C ALA A 318 7.70 -7.44 -10.86
N THR A 319 7.45 -8.19 -9.78
CA THR A 319 7.66 -9.66 -9.75
C THR A 319 6.49 -10.45 -9.17
N GLN A 320 5.68 -9.87 -8.29
CA GLN A 320 4.46 -10.49 -7.79
C GLN A 320 3.35 -10.35 -8.84
N GLY A 321 2.55 -11.40 -9.02
CA GLY A 321 1.25 -11.26 -9.71
C GLY A 321 0.27 -10.47 -8.85
N GLY A 322 -0.83 -10.00 -9.43
CA GLY A 322 -1.76 -9.08 -8.74
C GLY A 322 -2.34 -9.67 -7.45
N GLU A 323 -2.70 -10.96 -7.45
CA GLU A 323 -3.16 -11.66 -6.23
C GLU A 323 -2.06 -11.82 -5.16
N GLY A 324 -0.79 -11.60 -5.51
CA GLY A 324 0.35 -11.60 -4.60
C GLY A 324 0.59 -10.25 -3.91
N ILE A 325 -0.17 -9.21 -4.26
CA ILE A 325 -0.12 -7.88 -3.66
C ILE A 325 -1.27 -7.76 -2.65
N PRO A 326 -1.03 -7.29 -1.40
CA PRO A 326 -2.11 -7.02 -0.48
C PRO A 326 -3.14 -6.07 -1.10
N ASN A 327 -4.42 -6.43 -1.04
CA ASN A 327 -5.48 -5.56 -1.55
C ASN A 327 -5.64 -4.33 -0.64
N ILE A 328 -5.71 -3.13 -1.23
CA ILE A 328 -5.67 -1.86 -0.50
C ILE A 328 -6.82 -1.71 0.52
N ASP A 329 -8.03 -2.16 0.19
CA ASP A 329 -9.19 -2.01 1.09
C ASP A 329 -9.11 -2.99 2.27
N SER A 330 -8.59 -4.19 2.01
CA SER A 330 -8.29 -5.16 3.07
C SER A 330 -7.25 -4.60 4.05
N VAL A 331 -6.24 -3.87 3.55
CA VAL A 331 -5.23 -3.21 4.37
C VAL A 331 -5.86 -2.10 5.21
N LYS A 332 -6.63 -1.19 4.60
CA LYS A 332 -7.35 -0.12 5.33
C LYS A 332 -8.23 -0.67 6.45
N LYS A 333 -8.99 -1.74 6.18
CA LYS A 333 -9.85 -2.37 7.18
C LYS A 333 -9.06 -3.06 8.30
N THR A 334 -7.91 -3.64 7.97
CA THR A 334 -6.97 -4.21 8.95
C THR A 334 -6.40 -3.12 9.85
N ILE A 335 -6.01 -1.98 9.28
CA ILE A 335 -5.55 -0.79 10.01
C ILE A 335 -6.65 -0.27 10.93
N ALA A 336 -7.88 -0.09 10.44
CA ALA A 336 -9.02 0.36 11.26
C ALA A 336 -9.25 -0.55 12.47
N THR A 337 -9.25 -1.87 12.26
CA THR A 337 -9.37 -2.86 13.34
C THR A 337 -8.24 -2.75 14.36
N TYR A 338 -7.00 -2.52 13.92
CA TYR A 338 -5.83 -2.37 14.77
C TYR A 338 -5.90 -1.13 15.68
N TYR A 339 -6.45 -0.04 15.17
CA TYR A 339 -6.66 1.20 15.94
C TYR A 339 -8.00 1.24 16.69
N GLY A 340 -8.87 0.23 16.52
CA GLY A 340 -10.20 0.20 17.12
C GLY A 340 -11.20 1.15 16.47
N ASP A 341 -10.93 1.61 15.24
CA ASP A 341 -11.84 2.45 14.46
C ASP A 341 -12.99 1.60 13.90
N PRO A 342 -14.26 1.92 14.21
CA PRO A 342 -15.43 1.21 13.67
C PRO A 342 -15.74 1.57 12.19
N GLY A 343 -14.86 2.31 11.51
CA GLY A 343 -15.04 2.79 10.14
C GLY A 343 -15.45 4.25 10.04
N THR A 344 -15.19 5.03 11.10
CA THR A 344 -15.45 6.47 11.19
C THR A 344 -14.24 7.33 10.84
N GLY A 345 -13.06 6.71 10.72
CA GLY A 345 -11.78 7.40 10.60
C GLY A 345 -11.20 7.86 11.94
N ILE A 346 -11.84 7.52 13.06
CA ILE A 346 -11.45 7.95 14.39
C ILE A 346 -11.06 6.73 15.23
N ALA A 347 -9.85 6.73 15.79
CA ALA A 347 -9.38 5.61 16.60
C ALA A 347 -10.02 5.56 17.99
N ASP A 348 -10.16 4.35 18.54
CA ASP A 348 -10.51 4.16 19.96
C ASP A 348 -9.38 4.72 20.84
N LYS A 349 -9.71 5.70 21.69
CA LYS A 349 -8.75 6.40 22.55
C LYS A 349 -8.54 5.73 23.92
N ALA A 350 -9.28 4.66 24.22
CA ALA A 350 -9.27 3.96 25.49
C ALA A 350 -8.65 2.56 25.42
N ASP A 351 -9.11 1.71 24.49
CA ASP A 351 -8.59 0.34 24.33
C ASP A 351 -8.66 -0.15 22.87
N SER A 352 -7.50 -0.41 22.30
CA SER A 352 -7.34 -0.99 20.96
C SER A 352 -6.12 -1.91 20.92
N PRO A 353 -5.99 -2.78 19.90
CA PRO A 353 -4.73 -3.49 19.65
C PRO A 353 -3.50 -2.55 19.65
N TYR A 354 -3.58 -1.38 18.99
CA TYR A 354 -2.53 -0.35 19.00
C TYR A 354 -2.19 0.14 20.41
N ILE A 355 -3.18 0.57 21.21
CA ILE A 355 -2.95 1.07 22.58
C ILE A 355 -2.29 -0.01 23.45
N ARG A 356 -2.73 -1.27 23.32
CA ARG A 356 -2.17 -2.40 24.07
C ARG A 356 -0.73 -2.70 23.64
N GLU A 357 -0.42 -2.61 22.36
CA GLU A 357 0.94 -2.74 21.84
C GLU A 357 1.85 -1.60 22.34
N MET A 358 1.41 -0.35 22.24
CA MET A 358 2.14 0.82 22.76
C MET A 358 2.43 0.69 24.25
N ARG A 359 1.43 0.29 25.06
CA ARG A 359 1.59 0.03 26.49
C ARG A 359 2.64 -1.06 26.76
N SER A 360 2.68 -2.11 25.94
CA SER A 360 3.65 -3.20 26.04
C SER A 360 5.07 -2.73 25.70
N ILE A 361 5.23 -1.96 24.63
CA ILE A 361 6.52 -1.38 24.21
C ILE A 361 7.04 -0.45 25.31
N VAL A 362 6.25 0.54 25.73
CA VAL A 362 6.64 1.51 26.75
C VAL A 362 7.01 0.81 28.07
N ARG A 363 6.21 -0.16 28.53
CA ARG A 363 6.52 -0.93 29.74
C ARG A 363 7.88 -1.62 29.68
N LYS A 364 8.29 -2.10 28.50
CA LYS A 364 9.61 -2.74 28.30
C LYS A 364 10.74 -1.71 28.25
N GLN A 365 10.53 -0.55 27.64
CA GLN A 365 11.59 0.44 27.43
C GLN A 365 11.83 1.34 28.64
N VAL A 366 10.79 1.71 29.39
CA VAL A 366 10.89 2.62 30.55
C VAL A 366 12.01 2.24 31.54
N PRO A 367 12.10 1.02 32.09
CA PRO A 367 13.16 0.70 33.04
C PRO A 367 14.56 0.77 32.44
N ILE A 368 14.69 0.50 31.14
CA ILE A 368 15.97 0.52 30.43
C ILE A 368 16.44 1.96 30.25
N VAL A 369 15.59 2.81 29.67
CA VAL A 369 15.87 4.24 29.45
C VAL A 369 16.15 4.93 30.78
N ALA A 370 15.31 4.70 31.80
CA ALA A 370 15.49 5.30 33.13
C ALA A 370 16.88 4.96 33.71
N THR A 371 17.30 3.71 33.60
CA THR A 371 18.61 3.27 34.09
C THR A 371 19.75 3.91 33.31
N GLN A 372 19.65 3.95 31.97
CA GLN A 372 20.68 4.56 31.13
C GLN A 372 20.82 6.07 31.41
N CYS A 373 19.70 6.80 31.49
CA CYS A 373 19.68 8.20 31.88
C CYS A 373 20.35 8.42 33.24
N ALA A 374 19.95 7.65 34.27
CA ALA A 374 20.47 7.82 35.62
C ALA A 374 21.98 7.53 35.72
N VAL A 375 22.46 6.50 35.02
CA VAL A 375 23.87 6.14 34.98
C VAL A 375 24.67 7.21 34.24
N ALA A 376 24.25 7.61 33.04
CA ALA A 376 24.91 8.63 32.25
C ALA A 376 24.96 9.99 32.97
N SER A 377 23.87 10.37 33.63
CA SER A 377 23.77 11.60 34.42
C SER A 377 24.77 11.60 35.60
N ARG A 378 24.88 10.49 36.34
CA ARG A 378 25.89 10.31 37.42
C ARG A 378 27.33 10.39 36.93
N HIS A 379 27.58 10.04 35.66
CA HIS A 379 28.89 10.14 35.03
C HIS A 379 29.10 11.46 34.29
N HIS A 380 28.19 12.42 34.43
CA HIS A 380 28.26 13.74 33.77
C HIS A 380 28.37 13.66 32.24
N ARG A 381 27.71 12.67 31.62
CA ARG A 381 27.71 12.47 30.17
C ARG A 381 26.61 13.24 29.42
N ASN A 382 25.90 14.13 30.10
CA ASN A 382 24.79 14.93 29.54
C ASN A 382 23.78 14.07 28.74
N PRO A 383 23.11 13.10 29.38
CA PRO A 383 22.27 12.17 28.64
C PRO A 383 21.03 12.84 28.05
N ALA A 384 20.58 12.34 26.90
CA ALA A 384 19.36 12.76 26.25
C ALA A 384 18.60 11.57 25.64
N ILE A 385 17.30 11.76 25.44
CA ILE A 385 16.53 10.94 24.49
C ILE A 385 16.04 11.80 23.33
N VAL A 386 16.03 11.22 22.13
CA VAL A 386 15.51 11.85 20.92
C VAL A 386 14.17 11.22 20.57
N LEU A 387 13.16 12.04 20.30
CA LEU A 387 11.81 11.61 19.94
C LEU A 387 11.36 12.30 18.67
N ASP A 388 10.79 11.54 17.75
CA ASP A 388 9.99 12.10 16.66
C ASP A 388 8.64 12.70 17.17
N ALA A 389 8.00 13.52 16.33
CA ALA A 389 6.70 14.11 16.60
C ALA A 389 5.54 13.18 16.22
N ASP A 390 5.32 12.99 14.92
CA ASP A 390 4.14 12.36 14.35
C ASP A 390 4.12 10.85 14.66
N ASP A 391 3.01 10.34 15.21
CA ASP A 391 2.80 8.99 15.75
C ASP A 391 3.80 8.50 16.81
N THR A 392 4.80 9.30 17.16
CA THR A 392 5.77 9.02 18.21
C THR A 392 5.44 9.74 19.52
N THR A 393 5.11 11.03 19.44
CA THR A 393 4.65 11.82 20.60
C THR A 393 3.25 12.41 20.40
N LEU A 394 2.90 12.80 19.17
CA LEU A 394 1.59 13.29 18.73
C LEU A 394 0.93 12.27 17.79
N TRP A 395 -0.23 11.75 18.15
CA TRP A 395 -0.89 10.66 17.41
C TRP A 395 -1.75 11.21 16.26
N THR A 396 -1.42 10.84 15.01
CA THR A 396 -1.99 11.50 13.81
C THR A 396 -3.09 10.71 13.12
N TYR A 397 -3.40 9.49 13.58
CA TYR A 397 -4.37 8.59 12.93
C TYR A 397 -5.68 9.25 12.48
N ASP A 398 -6.30 10.08 13.33
CA ASP A 398 -7.60 10.69 13.01
C ASP A 398 -7.48 11.64 11.81
N MET A 399 -6.38 12.39 11.70
CA MET A 399 -6.09 13.21 10.53
C MET A 399 -5.86 12.33 9.30
N GLU A 400 -5.00 11.31 9.43
CA GLU A 400 -4.61 10.41 8.35
C GLU A 400 -5.83 9.70 7.73
N VAL A 401 -6.83 9.34 8.54
CA VAL A 401 -7.96 8.52 8.07
C VAL A 401 -9.25 9.32 7.88
N ALA A 402 -9.66 10.16 8.84
CA ALA A 402 -10.93 10.87 8.76
C ALA A 402 -10.88 12.03 7.75
N ASP A 403 -9.77 12.78 7.70
CA ASP A 403 -9.68 13.97 6.88
C ASP A 403 -8.86 13.73 5.60
N MET A 404 -7.75 12.99 5.68
CA MET A 404 -6.87 12.71 4.53
C MET A 404 -7.25 11.43 3.76
N HIS A 405 -7.97 10.50 4.39
CA HIS A 405 -8.32 9.20 3.78
C HIS A 405 -7.11 8.41 3.24
N PHE A 406 -5.99 8.45 3.97
CA PHE A 406 -4.66 7.93 3.60
C PHE A 406 -4.02 8.64 2.40
N VAL A 407 -4.53 9.80 1.97
CA VAL A 407 -3.98 10.59 0.87
C VAL A 407 -3.37 11.87 1.45
N PHE A 408 -2.04 11.92 1.49
CA PHE A 408 -1.33 13.02 2.11
C PHE A 408 -1.71 14.38 1.48
N ASP A 409 -2.22 15.29 2.30
CA ASP A 409 -2.48 16.69 1.96
C ASP A 409 -1.66 17.61 2.88
N PRO A 410 -0.64 18.32 2.38
CA PRO A 410 0.20 19.18 3.21
C PRO A 410 -0.56 20.40 3.77
N THR A 411 -1.63 20.85 3.13
CA THR A 411 -2.45 21.99 3.60
C THR A 411 -3.26 21.55 4.80
N LEU A 412 -3.97 20.43 4.68
CA LEU A 412 -4.75 19.86 5.77
C LEU A 412 -3.86 19.44 6.95
N GLN A 413 -2.66 18.90 6.66
CA GLN A 413 -1.66 18.64 7.70
C GLN A 413 -1.34 19.93 8.46
N ASP A 414 -1.02 21.00 7.74
CA ASP A 414 -0.68 22.27 8.37
C ASP A 414 -1.83 22.81 9.21
N GLU A 415 -3.08 22.74 8.75
CA GLU A 415 -4.25 23.11 9.54
C GLU A 415 -4.32 22.34 10.87
N TRP A 416 -4.12 21.02 10.86
CA TRP A 416 -4.10 20.22 12.09
C TRP A 416 -2.96 20.57 13.03
N VAL A 417 -1.79 20.88 12.47
CA VAL A 417 -0.62 21.30 13.24
C VAL A 417 -0.85 22.65 13.90
N GLN A 418 -1.28 23.66 13.14
CA GLN A 418 -1.48 25.01 13.64
C GLN A 418 -2.63 25.08 14.65
N ASP A 419 -3.66 24.24 14.51
CA ASP A 419 -4.78 24.15 15.44
C ASP A 419 -4.50 23.25 16.67
N GLU A 420 -3.30 22.68 16.77
CA GLU A 420 -2.87 21.82 17.88
C GLU A 420 -3.86 20.68 18.17
N ARG A 421 -4.31 19.99 17.12
CA ARG A 421 -5.41 19.01 17.20
C ARG A 421 -4.96 17.62 17.66
N PHE A 422 -3.67 17.33 17.67
CA PHE A 422 -3.18 15.97 17.88
C PHE A 422 -3.19 15.58 19.36
N PRO A 423 -3.81 14.45 19.73
CA PRO A 423 -3.66 13.88 21.07
C PRO A 423 -2.25 13.30 21.29
N ALA A 424 -1.87 13.08 22.54
CA ALA A 424 -0.63 12.38 22.85
C ALA A 424 -0.66 10.92 22.36
N THR A 425 0.45 10.45 21.80
CA THR A 425 0.66 9.03 21.51
C THR A 425 0.52 8.19 22.79
N PRO A 426 -0.29 7.11 22.77
CA PRO A 426 -0.59 6.33 23.97
C PRO A 426 0.67 5.88 24.74
N SER A 427 0.66 6.11 26.05
CA SER A 427 1.74 5.77 27.00
C SER A 427 3.05 6.57 26.87
N MET A 428 3.27 7.35 25.82
CA MET A 428 4.57 8.01 25.59
C MET A 428 4.85 9.17 26.55
N THR A 429 3.82 9.89 27.02
CA THR A 429 3.96 10.91 28.10
C THR A 429 4.60 10.34 29.36
N SER A 430 4.27 9.09 29.70
CA SER A 430 4.86 8.40 30.87
C SER A 430 6.34 8.07 30.66
N LEU A 431 6.73 7.69 29.45
CA LEU A 431 8.12 7.40 29.10
C LEU A 431 8.97 8.67 29.19
N VAL A 432 8.53 9.75 28.55
CA VAL A 432 9.22 11.05 28.56
C VAL A 432 9.39 11.56 29.98
N SER A 433 8.31 11.53 30.77
CA SER A 433 8.33 11.99 32.16
C SER A 433 9.29 11.16 33.04
N VAL A 434 9.43 9.85 32.79
CA VAL A 434 10.38 9.01 33.54
C VAL A 434 11.82 9.29 33.09
N ALA A 435 12.06 9.46 31.79
CA ALA A 435 13.39 9.75 31.25
C ALA A 435 13.94 11.07 31.82
N GLU A 436 13.13 12.13 31.79
CA GLU A 436 13.49 13.43 32.38
C GLU A 436 13.82 13.32 33.88
N ARG A 437 12.93 12.71 34.67
CA ARG A 437 13.17 12.50 36.12
C ARG A 437 14.40 11.63 36.40
N SER A 438 14.82 10.83 35.44
CA SER A 438 16.03 9.99 35.54
C SER A 438 17.29 10.74 35.08
N GLY A 439 17.18 12.01 34.69
CA GLY A 439 18.29 12.90 34.38
C GLY A 439 18.58 13.09 32.89
N CYS A 440 17.74 12.58 31.99
CA CYS A 440 17.88 12.85 30.55
C CYS A 440 17.28 14.20 30.14
N THR A 441 17.93 14.87 29.20
CA THR A 441 17.31 15.95 28.40
C THR A 441 16.34 15.35 27.38
N ILE A 442 15.21 16.01 27.13
CA ILE A 442 14.23 15.58 26.14
C ILE A 442 14.43 16.39 24.86
N ILE A 443 14.72 15.73 23.75
CA ILE A 443 15.00 16.38 22.46
C ILE A 443 13.97 15.94 21.42
N GLY A 444 13.33 16.90 20.77
CA GLY A 444 12.43 16.65 19.63
C GLY A 444 13.17 16.74 18.29
N LEU A 445 12.90 15.79 17.38
CA LEU A 445 13.46 15.78 16.03
C LEU A 445 12.38 15.35 15.02
N THR A 446 11.76 16.33 14.36
CA THR A 446 10.63 16.10 13.46
C THR A 446 10.93 16.48 12.01
N GLY A 447 10.22 15.82 11.08
CA GLY A 447 10.17 16.20 9.67
C GLY A 447 9.31 17.43 9.38
N ARG A 448 8.47 17.87 10.33
CA ARG A 448 7.73 19.15 10.25
C ARG A 448 8.67 20.31 10.04
N ASN A 449 8.20 21.36 9.37
CA ASN A 449 9.04 22.49 9.01
C ASN A 449 9.10 23.57 10.11
N GLU A 450 9.99 24.55 9.95
CA GLU A 450 10.20 25.60 10.96
C GLU A 450 8.95 26.48 11.23
N ALA A 451 8.07 26.67 10.24
CA ALA A 451 6.82 27.42 10.45
C ALA A 451 5.81 26.66 11.33
N GLN A 452 6.02 25.36 11.52
CA GLN A 452 5.19 24.48 12.35
C GLN A 452 5.76 24.30 13.77
N GLN A 453 6.95 24.83 14.05
CA GLN A 453 7.67 24.53 15.30
C GLN A 453 6.90 24.96 16.54
N THR A 454 6.42 26.20 16.57
CA THR A 454 5.73 26.78 17.73
C THR A 454 4.45 26.00 18.06
N ALA A 455 3.55 25.85 17.10
CA ALA A 455 2.30 25.12 17.29
C ALA A 455 2.53 23.65 17.67
N THR A 456 3.58 23.02 17.13
CA THR A 456 3.94 21.63 17.51
C THR A 456 4.35 21.55 18.98
N ILE A 457 5.19 22.47 19.47
CA ILE A 457 5.61 22.51 20.87
C ILE A 457 4.41 22.83 21.79
N GLU A 458 3.57 23.79 21.41
CA GLU A 458 2.36 24.16 22.17
C GLU A 458 1.39 22.98 22.25
N ASN A 459 1.17 22.25 21.15
CA ASN A 459 0.38 21.03 21.15
C ASN A 459 0.98 19.98 22.10
N LEU A 460 2.29 19.72 22.03
CA LEU A 460 2.98 18.77 22.92
C LEU A 460 2.77 19.11 24.39
N GLN A 461 2.97 20.38 24.76
CA GLN A 461 2.76 20.85 26.13
C GLN A 461 1.31 20.69 26.57
N LYS A 462 0.35 21.06 25.72
CA LYS A 462 -1.10 20.91 25.93
C LYS A 462 -1.52 19.47 26.22
N VAL A 463 -0.87 18.48 25.58
CA VAL A 463 -1.20 17.05 25.74
C VAL A 463 -0.32 16.32 26.76
N GLY A 464 0.43 17.05 27.57
CA GLY A 464 1.13 16.49 28.74
C GLY A 464 2.62 16.23 28.54
N TYR A 465 3.28 16.93 27.61
CA TYR A 465 4.74 16.96 27.48
C TYR A 465 5.31 18.35 27.80
N PRO A 466 5.31 18.79 29.07
CA PRO A 466 5.87 20.10 29.44
C PRO A 466 7.39 20.23 29.18
N GLN A 467 8.07 19.13 28.88
CA GLN A 467 9.52 19.08 28.69
C GLN A 467 9.99 19.65 27.34
N PHE A 468 9.13 19.72 26.34
CA PHE A 468 9.53 20.22 25.03
C PHE A 468 9.55 21.75 25.01
N ALA A 469 10.66 22.29 24.55
CA ALA A 469 10.90 23.71 24.29
C ALA A 469 11.83 23.85 23.08
N ALA A 470 11.84 25.00 22.42
CA ALA A 470 12.74 25.23 21.29
C ALA A 470 14.22 25.16 21.73
N GLU A 471 14.50 25.72 22.91
CA GLU A 471 15.80 25.72 23.56
C GLU A 471 15.68 25.43 25.05
N GLN A 472 16.70 24.82 25.63
CA GLN A 472 16.87 24.60 27.07
C GLN A 472 18.32 24.86 27.45
N ASP A 473 18.54 25.68 28.48
CA ASP A 473 19.88 26.06 28.97
C ASP A 473 20.82 26.61 27.87
N GLY A 474 20.25 27.33 26.90
CA GLY A 474 20.98 27.92 25.78
C GLY A 474 21.33 26.93 24.65
N ASN A 475 20.86 25.69 24.71
CA ASN A 475 21.00 24.70 23.65
C ASN A 475 19.66 24.45 22.95
N ARG A 476 19.69 24.26 21.64
CA ARG A 476 18.51 23.85 20.87
C ARG A 476 18.12 22.42 21.24
N THR A 477 16.87 22.24 21.64
CA THR A 477 16.30 20.93 22.04
C THR A 477 15.08 20.53 21.19
N TYR A 478 14.69 21.35 20.22
CA TYR A 478 13.67 20.97 19.24
C TYR A 478 14.11 21.30 17.81
N TYR A 479 14.18 20.27 16.96
CA TYR A 479 14.70 20.35 15.60
C TYR A 479 13.61 20.07 14.57
N THR A 480 13.46 20.99 13.61
CA THR A 480 12.52 20.94 12.49
C THR A 480 13.28 20.97 11.17
N LYS A 481 12.68 20.43 10.10
CA LYS A 481 13.26 20.48 8.76
C LYS A 481 13.19 21.90 8.20
N TRP A 482 14.25 22.36 7.56
CA TRP A 482 14.27 23.69 6.94
C TRP A 482 13.43 23.71 5.65
N THR A 483 12.90 24.87 5.28
CA THR A 483 12.14 25.02 4.02
C THR A 483 13.00 25.48 2.85
N GLY A 484 14.18 26.05 3.11
CA GLY A 484 15.05 26.68 2.13
C GLY A 484 14.60 28.10 1.75
N THR A 485 13.60 28.65 2.43
CA THR A 485 13.01 29.96 2.12
C THR A 485 13.20 30.95 3.28
N GLY A 486 13.55 32.19 2.97
CA GLY A 486 13.72 33.23 3.98
C GLY A 486 14.83 32.89 4.98
N ALA A 487 14.55 32.99 6.27
CA ALA A 487 15.50 32.63 7.33
C ALA A 487 15.64 31.11 7.53
N SER A 488 14.69 30.30 7.03
CA SER A 488 14.72 28.84 7.16
C SER A 488 15.64 28.22 6.12
N GLN A 489 16.93 28.23 6.42
CA GLN A 489 17.98 27.73 5.52
C GLN A 489 18.56 26.40 6.02
N GLN A 490 19.18 25.66 5.10
CA GLN A 490 19.84 24.40 5.42
C GLN A 490 20.91 24.63 6.51
N PRO A 491 20.87 23.90 7.63
CA PRO A 491 21.89 24.03 8.66
C PRO A 491 23.27 23.59 8.14
N SER A 492 24.33 24.24 8.63
CA SER A 492 25.71 23.97 8.18
C SER A 492 26.23 22.57 8.50
N TYR A 493 25.57 21.85 9.41
CA TYR A 493 25.89 20.47 9.77
C TYR A 493 25.16 19.44 8.90
N ILE A 494 24.32 19.87 7.95
CA ILE A 494 23.61 19.00 7.02
C ILE A 494 24.26 19.06 5.63
N SER A 495 24.53 17.89 5.06
CA SER A 495 24.92 17.69 3.67
C SER A 495 23.97 16.70 3.00
N CYS A 496 23.39 17.09 1.86
CA CYS A 496 22.49 16.23 1.09
C CYS A 496 23.24 15.62 -0.09
N ALA A 497 22.99 14.35 -0.42
CA ALA A 497 23.56 13.71 -1.61
C ALA A 497 22.98 14.27 -2.92
N THR A 498 21.77 14.83 -2.86
CA THR A 498 21.11 15.51 -4.00
C THR A 498 20.67 16.92 -3.61
N ALA A 499 19.96 17.61 -4.50
CA ALA A 499 19.44 18.96 -4.22
C ALA A 499 18.49 19.02 -3.02
N LYS A 500 17.88 17.90 -2.61
CA LYS A 500 17.05 17.80 -1.41
C LYS A 500 17.52 16.63 -0.55
N CYS A 501 17.57 16.83 0.76
CA CYS A 501 17.86 15.76 1.70
C CYS A 501 16.67 14.81 1.83
N THR A 502 16.97 13.50 1.86
CA THR A 502 16.04 12.49 2.37
C THR A 502 15.74 12.73 3.85
N THR A 503 14.68 12.10 4.35
CA THR A 503 14.36 12.16 5.79
C THR A 503 15.48 11.53 6.61
N ILE A 504 16.05 10.41 6.13
CA ILE A 504 17.21 9.76 6.76
C ILE A 504 18.41 10.71 6.83
N GLU A 505 18.79 11.37 5.72
CA GLU A 505 19.93 12.29 5.69
C GLU A 505 19.76 13.43 6.70
N TYR A 506 18.58 14.03 6.76
CA TYR A 506 18.29 15.10 7.71
C TYR A 506 18.32 14.61 9.16
N LYS A 507 17.58 13.54 9.48
CA LYS A 507 17.45 13.08 10.88
C LYS A 507 18.76 12.50 11.42
N SER A 508 19.47 11.68 10.64
CA SER A 508 20.75 11.09 11.06
C SER A 508 21.82 12.14 11.34
N GLN A 509 22.01 13.10 10.44
CA GLN A 509 23.01 14.16 10.61
C GLN A 509 22.62 15.11 11.75
N THR A 510 21.33 15.33 12.01
CA THR A 510 20.89 16.12 13.16
C THR A 510 21.18 15.40 14.49
N ARG A 511 21.00 14.08 14.58
CA ARG A 511 21.44 13.31 15.77
C ARG A 511 22.95 13.36 15.96
N ALA A 512 23.73 13.23 14.90
CA ALA A 512 25.19 13.39 14.98
C ALA A 512 25.60 14.81 15.44
N HIS A 513 24.86 15.84 15.02
CA HIS A 513 25.06 17.19 15.52
C HIS A 513 24.75 17.32 17.02
N ILE A 514 23.66 16.72 17.50
CA ILE A 514 23.27 16.71 18.93
C ILE A 514 24.39 16.12 19.82
N GLU A 515 25.06 15.05 19.39
CA GLU A 515 26.19 14.45 20.13
C GLU A 515 27.50 15.27 20.01
N SER A 516 27.60 16.12 18.99
CA SER A 516 28.76 16.97 18.78
C SER A 516 28.84 18.10 19.81
N ARG A 517 30.05 18.63 20.02
CA ARG A 517 30.25 19.81 20.89
C ARG A 517 29.42 21.03 20.46
N ALA A 518 29.14 21.16 19.17
CA ALA A 518 28.38 22.29 18.63
C ALA A 518 26.86 22.15 18.84
N GLY A 519 26.35 20.93 19.03
CA GLY A 519 24.92 20.67 19.25
C GLY A 519 24.56 20.31 20.68
N GLY A 520 25.45 20.58 21.64
CA GLY A 520 25.20 20.41 23.08
C GLY A 520 25.95 19.25 23.75
N HIS A 521 26.70 18.45 22.99
CA HIS A 521 27.50 17.34 23.50
C HIS A 521 26.69 16.34 24.33
N TYR A 522 25.51 15.98 23.84
CA TYR A 522 24.62 15.03 24.52
C TYR A 522 25.07 13.58 24.30
N ASP A 523 24.77 12.72 25.27
CA ASP A 523 24.84 11.25 25.16
C ASP A 523 23.44 10.73 24.85
N VAL A 524 23.14 10.43 23.59
CA VAL A 524 21.79 10.02 23.17
C VAL A 524 21.57 8.56 23.55
N VAL A 525 21.00 8.33 24.74
CA VAL A 525 20.85 6.97 25.29
C VAL A 525 19.73 6.17 24.60
N ALA A 526 18.77 6.86 23.97
CA ALA A 526 17.71 6.24 23.19
C ALA A 526 17.09 7.21 22.17
N ASN A 527 16.73 6.66 21.01
CA ASN A 527 16.02 7.33 19.94
C ASN A 527 14.70 6.59 19.64
N PHE A 528 13.59 7.32 19.60
CA PHE A 528 12.25 6.79 19.38
C PHE A 528 11.65 7.39 18.11
N GLY A 529 11.06 6.54 17.28
CA GLY A 529 10.40 6.93 16.05
C GLY A 529 9.45 5.85 15.54
N ASP A 530 8.40 6.25 14.88
CA ASP A 530 7.41 5.39 14.27
C ASP A 530 7.81 5.01 12.83
N GLN A 531 8.82 5.66 12.25
CA GLN A 531 9.38 5.32 10.95
C GLN A 531 10.82 4.81 11.06
N TYR A 532 11.23 3.99 10.10
CA TYR A 532 12.62 3.56 10.01
C TYR A 532 13.56 4.74 9.72
N SER A 533 13.06 5.76 9.00
CA SER A 533 13.81 6.98 8.70
C SER A 533 14.22 7.78 9.94
N ASP A 534 13.52 7.59 11.06
CA ASP A 534 13.82 8.29 12.31
C ASP A 534 15.01 7.67 13.04
N LEU A 535 15.32 6.41 12.73
CA LEU A 535 16.18 5.55 13.51
C LEU A 535 17.49 5.21 12.79
N ILE A 536 17.45 5.11 11.47
CA ILE A 536 18.61 4.75 10.62
C ILE A 536 19.66 5.86 10.64
N GLY A 537 20.94 5.47 10.64
CA GLY A 537 22.08 6.39 10.50
C GLY A 537 22.80 6.71 11.82
N GLY A 538 22.61 5.90 12.86
CA GLY A 538 23.37 5.98 14.12
C GLY A 538 23.05 7.20 15.01
N SER A 539 24.03 7.54 15.87
CA SER A 539 23.99 8.61 16.89
C SER A 539 22.90 8.44 17.94
N ALA A 540 22.77 7.21 18.42
CA ALA A 540 22.07 6.83 19.64
C ALA A 540 22.57 5.46 20.11
N ASP A 541 22.64 5.25 21.43
CA ASP A 541 22.95 3.93 22.03
C ASP A 541 21.90 2.87 21.66
N ARG A 542 20.67 3.31 21.39
CA ARG A 542 19.52 2.45 21.11
C ARG A 542 18.49 3.15 20.23
N SER A 543 17.96 2.40 19.28
CA SER A 543 16.79 2.79 18.49
C SER A 543 15.56 1.96 18.88
N VAL A 544 14.41 2.60 19.01
CA VAL A 544 13.12 1.96 19.32
C VAL A 544 12.09 2.35 18.25
N LYS A 545 11.71 1.36 17.44
CA LYS A 545 10.65 1.48 16.43
C LYS A 545 9.27 1.35 17.08
N LEU A 546 8.43 2.35 16.88
CA LEU A 546 7.01 2.33 17.21
C LEU A 546 6.20 1.85 15.99
N PRO A 547 5.06 1.16 16.20
CA PRO A 547 4.26 0.64 15.11
C PRO A 547 3.54 1.76 14.36
N ASN A 548 3.67 1.76 13.03
CA ASN A 548 2.88 2.63 12.15
C ASN A 548 2.63 1.99 10.77
N PRO A 549 1.39 1.54 10.48
CA PRO A 549 0.99 1.07 9.17
C PRO A 549 0.30 2.13 8.27
N THR A 550 0.07 3.37 8.75
CA THR A 550 -0.76 4.39 8.06
C THR A 550 -0.02 5.22 7.02
N TYR A 551 1.31 5.34 7.08
CA TYR A 551 2.13 5.96 6.04
C TYR A 551 3.58 5.47 6.10
N TYR A 552 4.33 5.64 5.01
CA TYR A 552 5.74 5.24 4.93
C TYR A 552 6.66 6.38 4.50
N LEU A 553 7.68 6.66 5.32
CA LEU A 553 8.75 7.60 4.98
C LEU A 553 10.04 6.83 4.59
N PRO A 554 10.45 6.88 3.31
CA PRO A 554 11.63 6.16 2.81
C PRO A 554 12.98 6.79 3.19
#